data_AF-B0G3T7-F1
#
_entry.id   AF-B0G3T7-F1
#
_cell.length_a   1.000
_cell.length_b   1.000
_cell.length_c   1.000
_cell.angle_alpha   90.00
_cell.angle_beta   90.00
_cell.angle_gamma   90.00
#
_symmetry.space_group_name_H-M   'P 1'
#
loop_
_entity.id
_entity.type
_entity.pdbx_description
1 polymer ?
#
loop_
_entity_poly.entity_id
_entity_poly.type
_entity_poly.pdbx_seq_one_letter_code
_entity_poly.pdbx_strand_id
1 'polypeptide(L)'
;MSNIQPDDLYNQLCENASTRKKKTLALVHEVCKKQSEAEVKDFSLGTIAALMSDKGGLSEQALRNKNAEPYRLLINNWAEYSNTTTKKPKKQTTTTINDEILSQISEPTVKALVGMIMAENRKLKNENNLLKNQTCITVDMRNQKSNSLANNDVVVVSAIDDLTETEIEALKDAVSDKFFKERGWTTDEQGRVKEKGYPVYKAGYVTAIKKILDEI
;
A
#
# COMPACT_ATOMS: atom_id res chain seq x y z
N MET A 1 24.99 -24.27 40.28
CA MET A 1 23.69 -23.96 40.93
C MET A 1 22.70 -24.96 40.40
N SER A 2 21.91 -25.56 41.28
CA SER A 2 21.22 -26.84 41.09
C SER A 2 20.46 -26.93 39.77
N ASN A 3 20.83 -27.92 38.94
CA ASN A 3 20.15 -28.28 37.70
C ASN A 3 18.83 -28.99 38.05
N ILE A 4 17.87 -28.23 38.60
CA ILE A 4 16.54 -28.71 38.94
C ILE A 4 15.80 -28.88 37.62
N GLN A 5 15.29 -30.09 37.37
CA GLN A 5 14.52 -30.38 36.17
C GLN A 5 13.25 -29.50 36.18
N PRO A 6 12.87 -28.89 35.04
CA PRO A 6 11.72 -27.99 34.98
C PRO A 6 10.39 -28.61 35.43
N ASP A 7 10.27 -29.93 35.35
CA ASP A 7 9.12 -30.69 35.84
C ASP A 7 9.04 -30.73 37.39
N ASP A 8 10.19 -30.82 38.07
CA ASP A 8 10.24 -30.83 39.54
C ASP A 8 9.90 -29.47 40.11
N LEU A 9 10.38 -28.40 39.46
CA LEU A 9 10.04 -27.03 39.84
C LEU A 9 8.55 -26.73 39.61
N TYR A 10 7.98 -27.25 38.53
CA TYR A 10 6.55 -27.17 38.27
C TYR A 10 5.72 -27.83 39.38
N ASN A 11 6.12 -29.03 39.82
CA ASN A 11 5.44 -29.75 40.88
C ASN A 11 5.48 -28.98 42.21
N GLN A 12 6.65 -28.44 42.60
CA GLN A 12 6.80 -27.62 43.81
C GLN A 12 5.96 -26.34 43.79
N LEU A 13 5.86 -25.69 42.64
CA LEU A 13 5.02 -24.50 42.46
C LEU A 13 3.52 -24.84 42.46
N CYS A 14 3.14 -26.04 42.01
CA CYS A 14 1.77 -26.52 42.09
C CYS A 14 1.31 -26.78 43.53
N GLU A 15 2.16 -27.35 44.39
CA GLU A 15 1.79 -27.67 45.78
C GLU A 15 1.30 -26.44 46.56
N ASN A 16 1.93 -25.29 46.33
CA ASN A 16 1.65 -24.03 47.04
C ASN A 16 0.61 -23.14 46.33
N ALA A 17 -0.02 -23.62 45.25
CA ALA A 17 -0.86 -22.81 44.37
C ALA A 17 -2.38 -23.07 44.49
N SER A 18 -3.15 -21.99 44.38
CA SER A 18 -4.62 -22.04 44.22
C SER A 18 -5.01 -22.69 42.87
N THR A 19 -6.22 -23.27 42.79
CA THR A 19 -6.77 -23.92 41.58
C THR A 19 -6.63 -23.07 40.32
N ARG A 20 -6.84 -21.75 40.41
CA ARG A 20 -6.66 -20.83 39.27
C ARG A 20 -5.20 -20.71 38.85
N LYS A 21 -4.28 -20.62 39.82
CA LYS A 21 -2.84 -20.52 39.58
C LYS A 21 -2.27 -21.82 39.00
N LYS A 22 -2.75 -22.98 39.46
CA LYS A 22 -2.39 -24.30 38.91
C LYS A 22 -2.72 -24.43 37.42
N LYS A 23 -3.92 -23.99 37.00
CA LYS A 23 -4.32 -24.00 35.58
C LYS A 23 -3.39 -23.15 34.72
N THR A 24 -3.07 -21.94 35.18
CA THR A 24 -2.13 -21.07 34.48
C THR A 24 -0.72 -21.65 34.43
N LEU A 25 -0.25 -22.23 35.54
CA LEU A 25 1.08 -22.81 35.64
C LEU A 25 1.23 -24.02 34.72
N ALA A 26 0.20 -24.88 34.63
CA ALA A 26 0.16 -26.00 33.70
C ALA A 26 0.29 -25.53 32.25
N LEU A 27 -0.40 -24.45 31.93
CA LEU A 27 -0.39 -23.86 30.60
C LEU A 27 0.99 -23.25 30.25
N VAL A 28 1.65 -22.59 31.21
CA VAL A 28 3.04 -22.12 31.05
C VAL A 28 3.99 -23.30 30.86
N HIS A 29 3.87 -24.36 31.66
CA HIS A 29 4.69 -25.56 31.57
C HIS A 29 4.55 -26.23 30.19
N GLU A 30 3.33 -26.42 29.69
CA GLU A 30 3.09 -26.96 28.35
C GLU A 30 3.71 -26.11 27.24
N VAL A 31 3.55 -24.79 27.30
CA VAL A 31 4.09 -23.87 26.28
C VAL A 31 5.61 -23.89 26.31
N CYS A 32 6.23 -23.85 27.49
CA CYS A 32 7.68 -23.93 27.63
C CYS A 32 8.23 -25.27 27.16
N LYS A 33 7.55 -26.39 27.45
CA LYS A 33 7.94 -27.71 26.94
C LYS A 33 7.94 -27.76 25.42
N LYS A 34 6.86 -27.30 24.77
CA LYS A 34 6.79 -27.21 23.31
C LYS A 34 7.86 -26.30 22.72
N GLN A 35 8.15 -25.18 23.38
CA GLN A 35 9.20 -24.25 22.94
C GLN A 35 10.60 -24.87 23.05
N SER A 36 10.84 -25.75 24.02
CA SER A 36 12.10 -26.46 24.18
C SER A 36 12.36 -27.51 23.08
N GLU A 37 11.27 -28.09 22.55
CA GLU A 37 11.28 -29.05 21.44
C GLU A 37 11.39 -28.36 20.06
N ALA A 38 11.10 -27.05 19.98
CA ALA A 38 11.18 -26.28 18.75
C ALA A 38 12.63 -25.94 18.34
N GLU A 39 12.85 -25.76 17.04
CA GLU A 39 14.15 -25.39 16.47
C GLU A 39 14.62 -24.00 16.93
N VAL A 40 13.67 -23.06 17.08
CA VAL A 40 13.91 -21.72 17.63
C VAL A 40 13.50 -21.71 19.09
N LYS A 41 14.46 -21.67 20.00
CA LYS A 41 14.23 -21.65 21.45
C LYS A 41 14.13 -20.21 21.97
N ASP A 42 12.93 -19.61 21.89
CA ASP A 42 12.65 -18.26 22.40
C ASP A 42 11.76 -18.33 23.65
N PHE A 43 12.37 -18.17 24.82
CA PHE A 43 11.69 -18.13 26.12
C PHE A 43 11.42 -16.71 26.61
N SER A 44 11.36 -15.71 25.72
CA SER A 44 11.01 -14.36 26.14
C SER A 44 9.57 -14.25 26.62
N LEU A 45 9.34 -13.41 27.63
CA LEU A 45 8.01 -13.24 28.24
C LEU A 45 6.93 -12.85 27.22
N GLY A 46 7.29 -12.08 26.19
CA GLY A 46 6.37 -11.69 25.11
C GLY A 46 6.01 -12.87 24.20
N THR A 47 6.99 -13.70 23.82
CA THR A 47 6.75 -14.89 22.99
C THR A 47 5.90 -15.92 23.75
N ILE A 48 6.21 -16.18 25.01
CA ILE A 48 5.43 -17.09 25.85
C ILE A 48 4.01 -16.54 26.09
N ALA A 49 3.87 -15.24 26.34
CA ALA A 49 2.56 -14.58 26.48
C ALA A 49 1.72 -14.71 25.19
N ALA A 50 2.34 -14.53 24.02
CA ALA A 50 1.66 -14.69 22.73
C ALA A 50 1.21 -16.14 22.53
N LEU A 51 2.09 -17.12 22.77
CA LEU A 51 1.79 -18.54 22.63
C LEU A 51 0.71 -19.03 23.61
N MET A 52 0.62 -18.42 24.79
CA MET A 52 -0.42 -18.74 25.76
C MET A 52 -1.74 -17.98 25.53
N SER A 53 -1.72 -16.88 24.78
CA SER A 53 -2.88 -16.02 24.55
C SER A 53 -4.04 -16.79 23.93
N ASP A 54 -3.75 -17.65 22.94
CA ASP A 54 -4.75 -18.47 22.24
C ASP A 54 -5.47 -19.47 23.17
N LYS A 55 -4.83 -19.85 24.28
CA LYS A 55 -5.38 -20.78 25.28
C LYS A 55 -5.99 -20.07 26.50
N GLY A 56 -6.19 -18.75 26.45
CA GLY A 56 -6.71 -17.96 27.56
C GLY A 56 -5.69 -17.74 28.70
N GLY A 57 -4.41 -17.71 28.34
CA GLY A 57 -3.29 -17.43 29.24
C GLY A 57 -3.18 -15.97 29.69
N LEU A 58 -2.14 -15.66 30.47
CA LEU A 58 -1.86 -14.30 30.91
C LEU A 58 -1.23 -13.48 29.77
N SER A 59 -1.58 -12.21 29.70
CA SER A 59 -0.91 -11.26 28.81
C SER A 59 0.52 -10.96 29.27
N GLU A 60 1.34 -10.42 28.36
CA GLU A 60 2.72 -10.03 28.67
C GLU A 60 2.78 -9.04 29.84
N GLN A 61 1.84 -8.09 29.90
CA GLN A 61 1.74 -7.12 30.99
C GLN A 61 1.41 -7.81 32.32
N ALA A 62 0.53 -8.82 32.30
CA ALA A 62 0.18 -9.58 33.50
C ALA A 62 1.37 -10.42 34.01
N LEU A 63 2.18 -10.98 33.11
CA LEU A 63 3.43 -11.66 33.48
C LEU A 63 4.46 -10.71 34.08
N ARG A 64 4.43 -9.41 33.76
CA ARG A 64 5.31 -8.36 34.35
C ARG A 64 4.86 -7.85 35.72
N ASN A 65 3.71 -8.28 36.22
CA ASN A 65 3.24 -7.92 37.57
C ASN A 65 3.92 -8.76 38.67
N LYS A 66 4.06 -8.19 39.88
CA LYS A 66 4.65 -8.87 41.05
C LYS A 66 3.94 -10.17 41.44
N ASN A 67 2.65 -10.31 41.11
CA ASN A 67 1.88 -11.53 41.39
C ASN A 67 2.23 -12.69 40.45
N ALA A 68 3.02 -12.45 39.40
CA ALA A 68 3.41 -13.43 38.39
C ALA A 68 4.84 -13.98 38.56
N GLU A 69 5.51 -13.68 39.68
CA GLU A 69 6.81 -14.25 40.04
C GLU A 69 6.90 -15.78 39.89
N PRO A 70 5.93 -16.61 40.36
CA PRO A 70 6.03 -18.06 40.19
C PRO A 70 6.04 -18.50 38.72
N TYR A 71 5.35 -17.78 37.84
CA TYR A 71 5.37 -18.07 36.40
C TYR A 71 6.70 -17.67 35.77
N ARG A 72 7.28 -16.52 36.17
CA ARG A 72 8.61 -16.11 35.69
C ARG A 72 9.71 -17.05 36.14
N LEU A 73 9.63 -17.54 37.38
CA LEU A 73 10.57 -18.51 37.93
C LEU A 73 10.57 -19.79 37.08
N LEU A 74 9.39 -20.31 36.75
CA LEU A 74 9.24 -21.47 35.88
C LEU A 74 9.80 -21.21 34.47
N ILE A 75 9.48 -20.07 33.87
CA ILE A 75 10.00 -19.68 32.55
C ILE A 75 11.53 -19.56 32.53
N ASN A 76 12.11 -18.94 33.56
CA ASN A 76 13.55 -18.78 33.69
C ASN A 76 14.24 -20.14 33.83
N ASN A 77 13.68 -21.06 34.61
CA ASN A 77 14.24 -22.40 34.76
C ASN A 77 14.17 -23.21 33.45
N TRP A 78 13.09 -23.08 32.68
CA TRP A 78 13.01 -23.68 31.33
C TRP A 78 14.04 -23.07 30.36
N ALA A 79 14.29 -21.77 30.45
CA ALA A 79 15.31 -21.10 29.65
C ALA A 79 16.72 -21.59 30.02
N GLU A 80 17.03 -21.69 31.32
CA GLU A 80 18.28 -22.24 31.86
C GLU A 80 18.50 -23.69 31.43
N TYR A 81 17.48 -24.56 31.57
CA TYR A 81 17.52 -25.95 31.12
C TYR A 81 17.79 -26.07 29.61
N SER A 82 17.23 -25.16 28.82
CA SER A 82 17.40 -25.13 27.37
C SER A 82 18.73 -24.51 26.92
N ASN A 83 19.62 -24.13 27.85
CA ASN A 83 20.84 -23.34 27.61
C ASN A 83 20.58 -22.03 26.84
N THR A 84 19.43 -21.42 27.09
CA THR A 84 18.98 -20.19 26.43
C THR A 84 18.73 -19.07 27.44
N THR A 85 18.62 -17.83 26.96
CA THR A 85 18.28 -16.67 27.79
C THR A 85 16.81 -16.29 27.57
N THR A 86 16.15 -15.77 28.62
CA THR A 86 14.81 -15.17 28.52
C THR A 86 14.80 -13.81 27.82
N LYS A 87 15.98 -13.33 27.39
CA LYS A 87 16.09 -12.15 26.53
C LYS A 87 15.72 -12.55 25.11
N LYS A 88 14.83 -11.76 24.50
CA LYS A 88 14.43 -11.91 23.10
C LYS A 88 15.69 -12.13 22.25
N PRO A 89 15.79 -13.23 21.48
CA PRO A 89 16.95 -13.45 20.64
C PRO A 89 17.09 -12.23 19.72
N LYS A 90 18.32 -11.72 19.58
CA LYS A 90 18.59 -10.61 18.65
C LYS A 90 18.04 -11.07 17.30
N LYS A 91 17.12 -10.27 16.74
CA LYS A 91 16.50 -10.54 15.43
C LYS A 91 17.66 -10.88 14.49
N GLN A 92 17.70 -12.12 13.99
CA GLN A 92 18.71 -12.50 13.01
C GLN A 92 18.58 -11.49 11.88
N THR A 93 19.60 -10.66 11.70
CA THR A 93 19.69 -9.77 10.56
C THR A 93 19.74 -10.70 9.36
N THR A 94 18.63 -10.79 8.63
CA THR A 94 18.55 -11.50 7.36
C THR A 94 19.65 -10.91 6.50
N THR A 95 20.72 -11.67 6.30
CA THR A 95 21.83 -11.29 5.45
C THR A 95 21.26 -11.14 4.06
N THR A 96 21.30 -9.92 3.53
CA THR A 96 20.96 -9.69 2.13
C THR A 96 22.11 -10.22 1.28
N ILE A 97 21.85 -10.58 0.02
CA ILE A 97 22.92 -10.90 -0.96
C ILE A 97 24.00 -9.81 -0.99
N ASN A 98 23.61 -8.53 -0.84
CA ASN A 98 24.56 -7.42 -0.72
C ASN A 98 25.45 -7.51 0.53
N ASP A 99 24.92 -7.98 1.67
CA ASP A 99 25.69 -8.16 2.89
C ASP A 99 26.69 -9.31 2.74
N GLU A 100 26.32 -10.36 2.01
CA GLU A 100 27.23 -11.46 1.65
C GLU A 100 28.35 -10.97 0.73
N ILE A 101 28.04 -10.21 -0.32
CA ILE A 101 29.05 -9.60 -1.22
C ILE A 101 29.98 -8.68 -0.44
N LEU A 102 29.44 -7.84 0.45
CA LEU A 102 30.25 -6.99 1.30
C LEU A 102 31.14 -7.86 2.20
N SER A 103 30.62 -8.93 2.80
CA SER A 103 31.40 -9.80 3.70
C SER A 103 32.65 -10.40 3.05
N GLN A 104 32.62 -10.67 1.74
CA GLN A 104 33.74 -11.19 0.95
C GLN A 104 34.86 -10.17 0.70
N ILE A 105 34.59 -8.87 0.90
CA ILE A 105 35.59 -7.81 0.75
C ILE A 105 36.41 -7.73 2.05
N SER A 106 37.69 -8.07 1.95
CA SER A 106 38.64 -8.08 3.07
C SER A 106 39.04 -6.67 3.52
N GLU A 107 39.26 -5.74 2.58
CA GLU A 107 39.73 -4.40 2.91
C GLU A 107 38.57 -3.52 3.44
N PRO A 108 38.67 -2.95 4.66
CA PRO A 108 37.58 -2.19 5.27
C PRO A 108 37.18 -0.94 4.49
N THR A 109 38.16 -0.24 3.91
CA THR A 109 37.93 1.00 3.15
C THR A 109 37.17 0.71 1.86
N VAL A 110 37.58 -0.31 1.12
CA VAL A 110 36.89 -0.76 -0.10
C VAL A 110 35.50 -1.28 0.22
N LYS A 111 35.34 -2.05 1.31
CA LYS A 111 34.03 -2.51 1.79
C LYS A 111 33.09 -1.33 2.06
N ALA A 112 33.58 -0.27 2.71
CA ALA A 112 32.78 0.92 2.98
C ALA A 112 32.36 1.65 1.69
N LEU A 113 33.29 1.84 0.76
CA LEU A 113 33.03 2.48 -0.54
C LEU A 113 31.98 1.69 -1.35
N VAL A 114 32.13 0.37 -1.44
CA VAL A 114 31.16 -0.50 -2.14
C VAL A 114 29.81 -0.46 -1.44
N GLY A 115 29.78 -0.45 -0.10
CA GLY A 115 28.54 -0.29 0.66
C GLY A 115 27.82 1.02 0.36
N MET A 116 28.54 2.13 0.23
CA MET A 116 27.98 3.43 -0.17
C MET A 116 27.41 3.38 -1.60
N ILE A 117 28.15 2.82 -2.55
CA ILE A 117 27.69 2.66 -3.95
C ILE A 117 26.44 1.78 -4.04
N MET A 118 26.37 0.70 -3.26
CA MET A 118 25.18 -0.16 -3.21
C MET A 118 23.96 0.57 -2.64
N ALA A 119 24.15 1.39 -1.60
CA ALA A 119 23.09 2.20 -1.01
C ALA A 119 22.55 3.24 -2.01
N GLU A 120 23.43 3.93 -2.73
CA GLU A 120 23.07 4.88 -3.78
C GLU A 120 22.32 4.19 -4.93
N ASN A 121 22.82 3.05 -5.41
CA ASN A 121 22.12 2.25 -6.42
C ASN A 121 20.71 1.84 -5.99
N ARG A 122 20.53 1.47 -4.72
CA ARG A 122 19.20 1.13 -4.18
C ARG A 122 18.28 2.35 -4.18
N LYS A 123 18.80 3.52 -3.79
CA LYS A 123 18.06 4.79 -3.84
C LYS A 123 17.62 5.12 -5.26
N LEU A 124 18.54 5.08 -6.23
CA LEU A 124 18.25 5.35 -7.64
C LEU A 124 17.23 4.36 -8.22
N LYS A 125 17.32 3.07 -7.89
CA LYS A 125 16.32 2.07 -8.31
C LYS A 125 14.95 2.36 -7.72
N ASN A 126 14.87 2.80 -6.47
CA ASN A 126 13.60 3.16 -5.83
C ASN A 126 12.98 4.40 -6.48
N GLU A 127 13.77 5.44 -6.72
CA GLU A 127 13.33 6.66 -7.42
C GLU A 127 12.85 6.32 -8.85
N ASN A 128 13.59 5.50 -9.58
CA ASN A 128 13.20 5.07 -10.92
C ASN A 128 11.90 4.24 -10.92
N ASN A 129 11.73 3.33 -9.96
CA ASN A 129 10.48 2.59 -9.79
C ASN A 129 9.32 3.51 -9.44
N LEU A 130 9.53 4.51 -8.59
CA LEU A 130 8.52 5.52 -8.27
C LEU A 130 8.09 6.29 -9.52
N LEU A 131 9.06 6.78 -10.30
CA LEU A 131 8.80 7.48 -11.56
C LEU A 131 8.05 6.60 -12.57
N LYS A 132 8.45 5.33 -12.73
CA LYS A 132 7.76 4.35 -13.59
C LYS A 132 6.32 4.10 -13.14
N ASN A 133 6.07 4.08 -11.83
CA ASN A 133 4.72 3.93 -11.31
C ASN A 133 3.88 5.21 -11.54
N GLN A 134 4.50 6.39 -11.49
CA GLN A 134 3.83 7.67 -11.76
C GLN A 134 3.50 7.85 -13.25
N THR A 135 4.30 7.32 -14.17
CA THR A 135 4.03 7.43 -15.62
C THR A 135 2.96 6.46 -16.11
N CYS A 136 2.70 5.36 -15.39
CA CYS A 136 1.65 4.41 -15.72
C CYS A 136 0.33 4.80 -15.03
N ILE A 137 -0.26 5.93 -15.44
CA ILE A 137 -1.63 6.28 -15.03
C ILE A 137 -2.59 5.39 -15.83
N THR A 138 -3.06 4.32 -15.20
CA THR A 138 -4.14 3.51 -15.78
C THR A 138 -5.45 4.26 -15.60
N VAL A 139 -5.83 5.04 -16.61
CA VAL A 139 -7.16 5.70 -16.66
C VAL A 139 -8.18 4.64 -17.10
N ASP A 140 -9.09 4.26 -16.20
CA ASP A 140 -10.20 3.39 -16.55
C ASP A 140 -11.18 4.16 -17.45
N MET A 141 -11.20 3.82 -18.74
CA MET A 141 -12.07 4.43 -19.75
C MET A 141 -13.44 3.76 -19.88
N ARG A 142 -13.78 2.78 -19.04
CA ARG A 142 -15.10 2.12 -19.11
C ARG A 142 -16.14 3.03 -18.43
N ASN A 143 -17.05 3.57 -19.25
CA ASN A 143 -18.20 4.43 -18.92
C ASN A 143 -17.96 5.94 -18.72
N GLN A 144 -17.38 6.60 -19.72
CA GLN A 144 -17.57 8.06 -19.95
C GLN A 144 -18.91 8.35 -20.68
N LYS A 145 -20.01 7.70 -20.24
CA LYS A 145 -21.38 7.98 -20.70
C LYS A 145 -22.37 7.86 -19.55
N SER A 146 -22.14 8.55 -18.44
CA SER A 146 -23.22 8.91 -17.50
C SER A 146 -22.70 9.87 -16.44
N ASN A 147 -23.46 10.94 -16.21
CA ASN A 147 -23.46 11.76 -14.99
C ASN A 147 -22.38 12.82 -14.86
N SER A 148 -22.45 13.82 -15.75
CA SER A 148 -22.17 15.20 -15.34
C SER A 148 -23.31 15.67 -14.43
N LEU A 149 -23.09 15.64 -13.11
CA LEU A 149 -23.59 16.60 -12.12
C LEU A 149 -23.01 16.23 -10.74
N ALA A 150 -22.39 17.22 -10.10
CA ALA A 150 -21.87 17.24 -8.73
C ALA A 150 -20.53 16.54 -8.48
N ASN A 151 -19.43 17.29 -8.64
CA ASN A 151 -18.75 17.95 -7.51
C ASN A 151 -17.43 18.60 -7.96
N ASN A 152 -17.32 19.89 -7.64
CA ASN A 152 -16.16 20.77 -7.47
C ASN A 152 -14.78 20.36 -8.04
N ASP A 153 -14.23 21.31 -8.80
CA ASP A 153 -12.84 21.41 -9.32
C ASP A 153 -12.54 20.77 -10.68
N VAL A 154 -13.52 20.85 -11.59
CA VAL A 154 -13.30 20.60 -13.02
C VAL A 154 -13.21 21.95 -13.71
N VAL A 155 -12.02 22.30 -14.20
CA VAL A 155 -11.87 23.33 -15.23
C VAL A 155 -12.64 22.81 -16.43
N VAL A 156 -13.85 23.35 -16.63
CA VAL A 156 -14.59 23.17 -17.88
C VAL A 156 -13.83 24.00 -18.91
N VAL A 157 -12.81 23.39 -19.52
CA VAL A 157 -12.24 23.92 -20.76
C VAL A 157 -13.35 23.72 -21.78
N SER A 158 -13.98 24.81 -22.16
CA SER A 158 -14.97 24.81 -23.23
C SER A 158 -14.23 24.28 -24.46
N ALA A 159 -14.69 23.19 -25.08
CA ALA A 159 -14.06 22.66 -26.31
C ALA A 159 -14.06 23.67 -27.49
N ILE A 160 -14.66 24.84 -27.27
CA ILE A 160 -14.70 26.01 -28.16
C ILE A 160 -13.38 26.80 -28.09
N ASP A 161 -12.65 26.74 -26.96
CA ASP A 161 -11.37 27.46 -26.75
C ASP A 161 -10.19 26.83 -27.53
N ASP A 162 -10.35 25.60 -28.03
CA ASP A 162 -9.32 24.85 -28.76
C ASP A 162 -9.40 25.00 -30.30
N LEU A 163 -10.29 25.84 -30.82
CA LEU A 163 -10.41 26.08 -32.26
C LEU A 163 -9.22 26.92 -32.78
N THR A 164 -8.53 26.41 -33.79
CA THR A 164 -7.46 27.16 -34.47
C THR A 164 -8.04 28.28 -35.33
N GLU A 165 -7.26 29.34 -35.56
CA GLU A 165 -7.68 30.47 -36.41
C GLU A 165 -8.17 30.02 -37.80
N THR A 166 -7.54 28.99 -38.38
CA THR A 166 -7.95 28.40 -39.66
C THR A 166 -9.30 27.67 -39.59
N GLU A 167 -9.63 27.04 -38.47
CA GLU A 167 -10.92 26.37 -38.29
C GLU A 167 -12.04 27.38 -38.10
N ILE A 168 -11.78 28.47 -37.37
CA ILE A 168 -12.70 29.60 -37.20
C ILE A 168 -12.99 30.25 -38.56
N GLU A 169 -11.96 30.49 -39.37
CA GLU A 169 -12.12 31.02 -40.73
C GLU A 169 -12.94 30.09 -41.62
N ALA A 170 -12.71 28.77 -41.56
CA ALA A 170 -13.48 27.79 -42.33
C ALA A 170 -14.98 27.78 -41.92
N LEU A 171 -15.27 27.89 -40.63
CA LEU A 171 -16.66 27.98 -40.13
C LEU A 171 -17.35 29.28 -40.54
N LYS A 172 -16.61 30.41 -40.53
CA LYS A 172 -17.10 31.70 -41.03
C LYS A 172 -17.43 31.64 -42.52
N ASP A 173 -16.57 31.01 -43.31
CA ASP A 173 -16.80 30.88 -44.75
C ASP A 173 -17.97 29.95 -45.08
N ALA A 174 -18.13 28.85 -44.34
CA ALA A 174 -19.21 27.88 -44.50
C ALA A 174 -20.63 28.46 -44.35
N VAL A 175 -20.75 29.60 -43.67
CA VAL A 175 -22.02 30.32 -43.44
C VAL A 175 -22.04 31.68 -44.15
N SER A 176 -21.03 31.98 -44.97
CA SER A 176 -20.94 33.28 -45.62
C SER A 176 -21.98 33.46 -46.73
N ASP A 177 -22.58 34.64 -46.79
CA ASP A 177 -23.54 34.98 -47.85
C ASP A 177 -22.89 34.98 -49.24
N LYS A 178 -21.57 35.20 -49.32
CA LYS A 178 -20.79 35.14 -50.56
C LYS A 178 -20.75 33.70 -51.07
N PHE A 179 -20.37 32.76 -50.20
CA PHE A 179 -20.30 31.34 -50.54
C PHE A 179 -21.67 30.79 -50.99
N PHE A 180 -22.75 31.18 -50.30
CA PHE A 180 -24.10 30.77 -50.67
C PHE A 180 -24.53 31.33 -52.03
N LYS A 181 -24.17 32.57 -52.35
CA LYS A 181 -24.45 33.16 -53.68
C LYS A 181 -23.69 32.46 -54.79
N GLU A 182 -22.41 32.14 -54.59
CA GLU A 182 -21.60 31.42 -55.58
C GLU A 182 -22.12 30.00 -55.84
N ARG A 183 -22.61 29.33 -54.80
CA ARG A 183 -23.19 27.98 -54.90
C ARG A 183 -24.65 27.95 -55.30
N GLY A 184 -25.32 29.10 -55.39
CA GLY A 184 -26.77 29.18 -55.65
C GLY A 184 -27.62 28.57 -54.52
N TRP A 185 -27.12 28.63 -53.28
CA TRP A 185 -27.79 28.14 -52.09
C TRP A 185 -28.67 29.21 -51.45
N THR A 186 -29.76 28.76 -50.85
CA THR A 186 -30.74 29.61 -50.15
C THR A 186 -30.94 29.13 -48.72
N THR A 187 -31.21 30.04 -47.81
CA THR A 187 -31.39 29.77 -46.38
C THR A 187 -32.82 30.05 -45.92
N ASP A 188 -33.39 29.13 -45.14
CA ASP A 188 -34.67 29.34 -44.45
C ASP A 188 -34.45 30.02 -43.07
N GLU A 189 -35.50 30.59 -42.48
CA GLU A 189 -35.50 31.19 -41.13
C GLU A 189 -35.01 30.24 -40.02
N GLN A 190 -35.21 28.93 -40.20
CA GLN A 190 -34.74 27.88 -39.28
C GLN A 190 -33.28 27.45 -39.53
N GLY A 191 -32.53 28.21 -40.33
CA GLY A 191 -31.11 27.96 -40.61
C GLY A 191 -30.85 26.71 -41.46
N ARG A 192 -31.84 26.29 -42.26
CA ARG A 192 -31.73 25.19 -43.24
C ARG A 192 -31.14 25.72 -44.54
N VAL A 193 -30.24 24.98 -45.18
CA VAL A 193 -29.65 25.35 -46.48
C VAL A 193 -30.22 24.47 -47.59
N LYS A 194 -30.68 25.08 -48.67
CA LYS A 194 -31.27 24.41 -49.83
C LYS A 194 -30.59 24.83 -51.13
N GLU A 195 -30.46 23.88 -52.04
CA GLU A 195 -30.05 24.10 -53.43
C GLU A 195 -31.23 23.76 -54.35
N LYS A 196 -31.71 24.74 -55.13
CA LYS A 196 -32.82 24.55 -56.09
C LYS A 196 -34.05 23.83 -55.50
N GLY A 197 -34.34 24.06 -54.21
CA GLY A 197 -35.46 23.47 -53.47
C GLY A 197 -35.15 22.17 -52.72
N TYR A 198 -34.00 21.53 -52.95
CA TYR A 198 -33.58 20.34 -52.22
C TYR A 198 -32.73 20.70 -50.99
N PRO A 199 -32.99 20.09 -49.81
CA PRO A 199 -32.22 20.38 -48.61
C PRO A 199 -30.81 19.79 -48.72
N VAL A 200 -29.80 20.66 -48.67
CA VAL A 200 -28.38 20.28 -48.60
C VAL A 200 -28.00 20.03 -47.15
N TYR A 201 -28.35 20.99 -46.28
CA TYR A 201 -28.15 20.88 -44.84
C TYR A 201 -29.48 20.96 -44.09
N LYS A 202 -29.58 20.24 -42.97
CA LYS A 202 -30.77 20.20 -42.12
C LYS A 202 -31.03 21.56 -41.45
N ALA A 203 -32.26 21.73 -40.96
CA ALA A 203 -32.57 22.89 -40.12
C ALA A 203 -31.63 22.94 -38.91
N GLY A 204 -31.23 24.15 -38.53
CA GLY A 204 -30.28 24.40 -37.45
C GLY A 204 -28.81 24.44 -37.87
N TYR A 205 -28.44 24.10 -39.13
CA TYR A 205 -27.04 24.15 -39.58
C TYR A 205 -26.42 25.55 -39.43
N VAL A 206 -27.04 26.54 -40.08
CA VAL A 206 -26.56 27.93 -40.04
C VAL A 206 -26.63 28.50 -38.63
N THR A 207 -27.70 28.18 -37.89
CA THR A 207 -27.92 28.67 -36.54
C THR A 207 -26.91 28.10 -35.55
N ALA A 208 -26.55 26.82 -35.67
CA ALA A 208 -25.57 26.18 -34.80
C ALA A 208 -24.18 26.74 -35.02
N ILE A 209 -23.76 26.91 -36.27
CA ILE A 209 -22.44 27.46 -36.58
C ILE A 209 -22.34 28.93 -36.14
N LYS A 210 -23.40 29.73 -36.33
CA LYS A 210 -23.43 31.12 -35.81
C LYS A 210 -23.30 31.17 -34.29
N LYS A 211 -24.00 30.30 -33.57
CA LYS A 211 -23.87 30.23 -32.10
C LYS A 211 -22.46 29.88 -31.65
N ILE A 212 -21.80 28.92 -32.32
CA ILE A 212 -20.41 28.56 -32.03
C ILE A 212 -19.50 29.78 -32.29
N LEU A 213 -19.70 30.50 -33.39
CA LEU A 213 -18.91 31.69 -33.71
C LEU A 213 -19.17 32.89 -32.78
N ASP A 214 -20.37 33.00 -32.19
CA ASP A 214 -20.72 34.04 -31.22
C ASP A 214 -20.18 33.74 -29.81
N GLU A 215 -19.84 32.47 -29.52
CA GLU A 215 -19.33 31.99 -28.23
C GLU A 215 -17.79 31.99 -28.15
N ILE A 216 -17.11 32.25 -29.28
CA ILE A 216 -15.65 32.49 -29.43
C ILE A 216 -15.36 33.99 -29.33
#